data_AF-K9WWP2-F1
#
_entry.id   AF-K9WWP2-F1
#
_cell.length_a   1.000
_cell.length_b   1.000
_cell.length_c   1.000
_cell.angle_alpha   90.00
_cell.angle_beta   90.00
_cell.angle_gamma   90.00
#
_symmetry.space_group_name_H-M   'P 1'
#
loop_
_entity.id
_entity.type
_entity.pdbx_description
1 polymer ?
#
loop_
_entity_poly.entity_id
_entity_poly.type
_entity_poly.pdbx_seq_one_letter_code
_entity_poly.pdbx_strand_id
1 'polypeptide(L)'
;MGYAPPEAIARSAAPKAIAISDLQIKVAELQRARAQLADTTREKVAVSLVKFDEARTDFQVAQIVGARAVDQFKVFELRYIRGNGDTEGYLLKQSQLDNTKANTYSAWAKMRR
;
A
#
# COMPACT_ATOMS: atom_id res chain seq x y z
N MET A 1 31.09 34.74 56.16
CA MET A 1 30.00 33.81 55.79
C MET A 1 28.76 34.65 55.49
N GLY A 2 28.53 35.00 54.22
CA GLY A 2 27.46 35.94 53.82
C GLY A 2 26.17 35.18 53.50
N TYR A 3 25.14 35.39 54.32
CA TYR A 3 23.80 34.83 54.13
C TYR A 3 23.07 35.66 53.08
N ALA A 4 22.84 35.11 51.88
CA ALA A 4 22.04 35.77 50.87
C ALA A 4 20.56 35.81 51.33
N PRO A 5 19.87 36.97 51.25
CA PRO A 5 18.52 37.12 51.78
C PRO A 5 17.52 36.19 51.05
N PRO A 6 16.53 35.63 51.76
CA PRO A 6 15.59 34.63 51.22
C PRO A 6 14.80 35.10 49.99
N GLU A 7 14.62 36.41 49.81
CA GLU A 7 13.93 36.99 48.65
C GLU A 7 14.70 36.86 47.32
N ALA A 8 16.03 36.74 47.36
CA ALA A 8 16.85 36.59 46.16
C ALA A 8 16.74 35.17 45.57
N ILE A 9 16.55 34.16 46.43
CA ILE A 9 16.35 32.76 46.04
C ILE A 9 14.97 32.60 45.40
N ALA A 10 13.93 33.23 45.98
CA ALA A 10 12.55 33.19 45.47
C ALA A 10 12.40 33.81 44.07
N ARG A 11 13.08 34.93 43.78
CA ARG A 11 13.03 35.58 42.45
C ARG A 11 13.71 34.78 41.33
N SER A 12 14.71 33.96 41.65
CA SER A 12 15.38 33.10 40.65
C SER A 12 14.65 31.78 40.39
N ALA A 13 13.77 31.36 41.29
CA ALA A 13 13.01 30.12 41.21
C ALA A 13 11.75 30.26 40.32
N ALA A 14 11.05 31.39 40.39
CA ALA A 14 9.85 31.66 39.59
C ALA A 14 10.06 31.58 38.06
N PRO A 15 11.06 32.23 37.45
CA PRO A 15 11.31 32.14 36.01
C PRO A 15 11.77 30.74 35.58
N LYS A 16 12.51 30.01 36.44
CA LYS A 16 12.88 28.61 36.19
C LYS A 16 11.64 27.69 36.22
N ALA A 17 10.72 27.90 37.16
CA ALA A 17 9.47 27.14 37.25
C ALA A 17 8.57 27.35 36.02
N ILE A 18 8.47 28.58 35.51
CA ILE A 18 7.72 28.90 34.29
C ILE A 18 8.34 28.20 33.08
N ALA A 19 9.66 28.24 32.92
CA ALA A 19 10.36 27.54 31.83
C ALA A 19 10.19 26.02 31.90
N ILE A 20 10.19 25.43 33.09
CA ILE A 20 9.93 23.99 33.29
C ILE A 20 8.48 23.65 32.90
N SER A 21 7.51 24.47 33.28
CA SER A 21 6.10 24.25 32.92
C SER A 21 5.87 24.32 31.41
N ASP A 22 6.49 25.29 30.71
CA ASP A 22 6.42 25.39 29.24
C ASP A 22 7.04 24.16 28.56
N LEU A 23 8.18 23.67 29.06
CA LEU A 23 8.78 22.43 28.57
C LEU A 23 7.88 21.20 28.80
N GLN A 24 7.19 21.12 29.95
CA GLN A 24 6.25 20.03 30.22
C GLN A 24 5.05 20.05 29.26
N ILE A 25 4.50 21.23 28.96
CA ILE A 25 3.43 21.39 27.98
C ILE A 25 3.90 20.91 26.61
N LYS A 26 5.08 21.37 26.16
CA LYS A 26 5.67 20.95 24.87
C LYS A 26 5.92 19.44 24.80
N VAL A 27 6.38 18.83 25.89
CA VAL A 27 6.53 17.36 25.97
C VAL A 27 5.19 16.66 25.83
N ALA A 28 4.15 17.15 26.50
CA ALA A 28 2.80 16.57 26.39
C ALA A 28 2.24 16.71 24.96
N GLU A 29 2.46 17.86 24.31
CA GLU A 29 2.10 18.09 22.90
C GLU A 29 2.85 17.12 21.97
N LEU A 30 4.16 16.96 22.16
CA LEU A 30 4.96 16.00 21.39
C LEU A 30 4.49 14.56 21.59
N GLN A 31 4.15 14.17 22.81
CA GLN A 31 3.60 12.84 23.10
C GLN A 31 2.26 12.63 22.39
N ARG A 32 1.39 13.65 22.38
CA ARG A 32 0.11 13.60 21.66
C ARG A 32 0.32 13.51 20.14
N ALA A 33 1.19 14.34 19.58
CA ALA A 33 1.51 14.32 18.15
C ALA A 33 2.11 12.96 17.74
N ARG A 34 2.97 12.37 18.58
CA ARG A 34 3.53 11.03 18.36
C ARG A 34 2.45 9.95 18.39
N ALA A 35 1.51 10.02 19.33
CA ALA A 35 0.40 9.07 19.38
C ALA A 35 -0.48 9.16 18.12
N GLN A 36 -0.84 10.38 17.72
CA GLN A 36 -1.61 10.62 16.48
C GLN A 36 -0.88 10.12 15.23
N LEU A 37 0.44 10.35 15.15
CA LEU A 37 1.24 9.83 14.05
C LEU A 37 1.24 8.29 14.05
N ALA A 38 1.40 7.66 15.20
CA ALA A 38 1.36 6.20 15.30
C ALA A 38 0.01 5.63 14.84
N ASP A 39 -1.09 6.24 15.25
CA ASP A 39 -2.44 5.79 14.86
C ASP A 39 -2.69 5.99 13.37
N THR A 40 -2.35 7.16 12.82
CA THR A 40 -2.48 7.41 11.38
C THR A 40 -1.56 6.52 10.53
N THR A 41 -0.36 6.20 11.01
CA THR A 41 0.52 5.22 10.34
C THR A 41 -0.11 3.83 10.37
N ARG A 42 -0.65 3.37 11.49
CA ARG A 42 -1.33 2.07 11.59
C ARG A 42 -2.49 1.96 10.62
N GLU A 43 -3.32 3.00 10.55
CA GLU A 43 -4.46 3.06 9.63
C GLU A 43 -4.00 2.99 8.17
N LYS A 44 -3.00 3.79 7.79
CA LYS A 44 -2.45 3.77 6.42
C LYS A 44 -1.86 2.41 6.05
N VAL A 45 -1.16 1.76 6.98
CA VAL A 45 -0.61 0.41 6.78
C VAL A 45 -1.74 -0.60 6.60
N ALA A 46 -2.78 -0.56 7.44
CA ALA A 46 -3.92 -1.47 7.34
C ALA A 46 -4.64 -1.32 5.98
N VAL A 47 -4.91 -0.08 5.55
CA VAL A 47 -5.51 0.21 4.23
C VAL A 47 -4.62 -0.29 3.09
N SER A 48 -3.30 -0.09 3.20
CA SER A 48 -2.35 -0.53 2.17
C SER A 48 -2.30 -2.06 2.07
N LEU A 49 -2.37 -2.76 3.21
CA LEU A 49 -2.37 -4.22 3.25
C LEU A 49 -3.63 -4.80 2.59
N VAL A 50 -4.80 -4.25 2.90
CA VAL A 50 -6.07 -4.67 2.27
C VAL A 50 -6.01 -4.50 0.75
N LYS A 51 -5.57 -3.33 0.27
CA LYS A 51 -5.42 -3.07 -1.17
C LYS A 51 -4.43 -4.02 -1.85
N PHE A 52 -3.34 -4.34 -1.16
CA PHE A 52 -2.37 -5.31 -1.66
C PHE A 52 -2.98 -6.71 -1.79
N ASP A 53 -3.73 -7.17 -0.79
CA ASP A 53 -4.36 -8.49 -0.80
C ASP A 53 -5.46 -8.60 -1.87
N GLU A 54 -6.23 -7.54 -2.10
CA GLU A 54 -7.18 -7.44 -3.21
C GLU A 54 -6.45 -7.57 -4.56
N ALA A 55 -5.42 -6.76 -4.79
CA ALA A 55 -4.66 -6.78 -6.05
C ALA A 55 -3.91 -8.11 -6.27
N ARG A 56 -3.46 -8.75 -5.19
CA ARG A 56 -2.86 -10.09 -5.22
C ARG A 56 -3.88 -11.13 -5.66
N THR A 57 -5.08 -11.10 -5.10
CA THR A 57 -6.16 -12.03 -5.42
C THR A 57 -6.57 -11.89 -6.88
N ASP A 58 -6.76 -10.65 -7.36
CA ASP A 58 -7.05 -10.34 -8.76
C ASP A 58 -5.97 -10.91 -9.70
N PHE A 59 -4.70 -10.73 -9.35
CA PHE A 59 -3.60 -11.26 -10.14
C PHE A 59 -3.58 -12.80 -10.16
N GLN A 60 -3.82 -13.46 -9.02
CA GLN A 60 -3.89 -14.92 -8.95
C GLN A 60 -5.01 -15.48 -9.82
N VAL A 61 -6.19 -14.85 -9.79
CA VAL A 61 -7.32 -15.21 -10.67
C VAL A 61 -6.93 -15.01 -12.13
N ALA A 62 -6.36 -13.85 -12.49
CA ALA A 62 -5.96 -13.55 -13.85
C ALA A 62 -4.87 -14.50 -14.39
N GLN A 63 -3.98 -15.01 -13.53
CA GLN A 63 -2.99 -16.02 -13.93
C GLN A 63 -3.65 -17.36 -14.27
N ILE A 64 -4.59 -17.83 -13.45
CA ILE A 64 -5.30 -19.10 -13.69
C ILE A 64 -6.11 -19.01 -14.99
N VAL A 65 -6.82 -17.90 -15.19
CA VAL A 65 -7.59 -17.64 -16.42
C VAL A 65 -6.65 -17.55 -17.63
N GLY A 66 -5.55 -16.83 -17.51
CA GLY A 66 -4.56 -16.70 -18.59
C GLY A 66 -3.93 -18.04 -18.99
N ALA A 67 -3.54 -18.87 -18.01
CA ALA A 67 -3.03 -20.21 -18.26
C ALA A 67 -4.05 -21.08 -19.01
N ARG A 68 -5.31 -21.07 -18.55
CA ARG A 68 -6.39 -21.81 -19.22
C ARG A 68 -6.67 -21.30 -20.63
N ALA A 69 -6.63 -19.99 -20.85
CA ALA A 69 -6.84 -19.39 -22.16
C ALA A 69 -5.75 -19.81 -23.15
N VAL A 70 -4.50 -19.91 -22.71
CA VAL A 70 -3.39 -20.44 -23.52
C VAL A 70 -3.67 -21.89 -23.94
N ASP A 71 -4.08 -22.74 -23.01
CA ASP A 71 -4.34 -24.15 -23.33
C ASP A 71 -5.55 -24.32 -24.26
N GLN A 72 -6.62 -23.53 -24.05
CA GLN A 72 -7.77 -23.49 -24.95
C GLN A 72 -7.38 -23.03 -26.36
N PHE A 73 -6.53 -22.01 -26.46
CA PHE A 73 -6.05 -21.52 -27.75
C PHE A 73 -5.21 -22.58 -28.47
N LYS A 74 -4.33 -23.31 -27.78
CA LYS A 74 -3.57 -24.42 -28.39
C LYS A 74 -4.50 -25.49 -29.00
N VAL A 75 -5.57 -25.86 -28.30
CA VAL A 75 -6.56 -26.82 -28.82
C VAL A 75 -7.24 -26.27 -30.08
N PHE A 76 -7.59 -24.98 -30.07
CA PHE A 76 -8.19 -24.31 -31.22
C PHE A 76 -7.22 -24.22 -32.41
N GLU A 77 -5.97 -23.85 -32.16
CA GLU A 77 -4.91 -23.76 -33.17
C GLU A 77 -4.66 -25.10 -33.86
N LEU A 78 -4.61 -26.20 -33.10
CA LEU A 78 -4.49 -27.55 -33.67
C LEU A 78 -5.68 -27.90 -34.58
N ARG A 79 -6.90 -27.45 -34.25
CA ARG A 79 -8.07 -27.64 -35.12
C ARG A 79 -7.94 -26.83 -36.42
N TYR A 80 -7.53 -25.57 -36.31
CA TYR A 80 -7.30 -24.70 -37.47
C TYR A 80 -6.26 -25.27 -38.42
N ILE A 81 -5.09 -25.70 -37.91
CA ILE A 81 -4.01 -26.30 -38.72
C ILE A 81 -4.48 -27.58 -39.44
N ARG A 82 -5.41 -28.32 -38.86
CA ARG A 82 -6.03 -29.52 -39.48
C ARG A 82 -7.13 -29.18 -40.50
N GLY A 83 -7.34 -27.91 -40.82
CA GLY A 83 -8.38 -27.44 -41.74
C GLY A 83 -9.78 -27.34 -41.13
N ASN A 84 -9.93 -27.51 -39.82
CA ASN A 84 -11.22 -27.46 -39.13
C ASN A 84 -11.52 -26.04 -38.59
N GLY A 85 -11.53 -25.04 -39.47
CA GLY A 85 -11.84 -23.65 -39.15
C GLY A 85 -11.40 -22.68 -40.24
N ASP A 86 -11.67 -21.40 -40.04
CA ASP A 86 -11.31 -20.31 -40.95
C ASP A 86 -10.34 -19.31 -40.30
N THR A 87 -9.67 -18.52 -41.14
CA THR A 87 -8.64 -17.56 -40.71
C THR A 87 -9.22 -16.41 -39.88
N GLU A 88 -10.44 -15.94 -40.18
CA GLU A 88 -11.06 -14.85 -39.40
C GLU A 88 -11.36 -15.31 -37.97
N GLY A 89 -11.89 -16.53 -37.82
CA GLY A 89 -12.09 -17.18 -36.53
C GLY A 89 -10.79 -17.36 -35.76
N TYR A 90 -9.70 -17.74 -36.44
CA TYR A 90 -8.38 -17.84 -35.80
C TYR A 90 -7.87 -16.51 -35.27
N LEU A 91 -7.90 -15.46 -36.10
CA LEU A 91 -7.44 -14.13 -35.70
C LEU A 91 -8.28 -13.56 -34.55
N LEU A 92 -9.59 -13.82 -34.54
CA LEU A 92 -10.47 -13.42 -33.43
C LEU A 92 -10.11 -14.17 -32.14
N LYS A 93 -9.85 -15.47 -32.19
CA LYS A 93 -9.39 -16.25 -31.03
C LYS A 93 -8.02 -15.81 -30.53
N GLN A 94 -7.11 -15.47 -31.44
CA GLN A 94 -5.78 -14.95 -31.09
C GLN A 94 -5.90 -13.60 -30.37
N SER A 95 -6.70 -12.68 -30.90
CA SER A 95 -6.97 -11.38 -30.26
C SER A 95 -7.59 -11.54 -28.87
N GLN A 96 -8.49 -12.51 -28.67
CA GLN A 96 -9.05 -12.81 -27.34
C GLN A 96 -7.98 -13.30 -26.35
N LEU A 97 -7.05 -14.16 -26.81
CA LEU A 97 -5.93 -14.61 -25.99
C LEU A 97 -5.02 -13.45 -25.61
N ASP A 98 -4.70 -12.57 -26.55
CA ASP A 98 -3.80 -11.44 -26.31
C ASP A 98 -4.39 -10.44 -25.33
N ASN A 99 -5.68 -10.13 -25.44
CA ASN A 99 -6.39 -9.32 -24.44
C ASN A 99 -6.37 -9.97 -23.05
N THR A 100 -6.51 -11.30 -22.99
CA THR A 100 -6.43 -12.03 -21.71
C THR A 100 -5.03 -11.91 -21.10
N LYS A 101 -3.96 -12.07 -21.90
CA LYS A 101 -2.57 -11.87 -21.44
C LYS A 101 -2.35 -10.44 -20.97
N ALA A 102 -2.82 -9.45 -21.71
CA ALA A 102 -2.71 -8.04 -21.34
C ALA A 102 -3.40 -7.74 -19.99
N ASN A 103 -4.56 -8.35 -19.74
CA ASN A 103 -5.26 -8.26 -18.46
C ASN A 103 -4.44 -8.89 -17.32
N THR A 104 -3.83 -10.08 -17.54
CA THR A 104 -2.95 -10.72 -16.55
C THR A 104 -1.74 -9.84 -16.22
N TYR A 105 -1.07 -9.25 -17.22
CA TYR A 105 0.04 -8.32 -17.01
C TYR A 105 -0.37 -7.05 -16.29
N SER A 106 -1.57 -6.52 -16.59
CA SER A 106 -2.11 -5.34 -15.92
C SER A 106 -2.41 -5.63 -14.44
N ALA A 107 -2.98 -6.80 -14.13
CA ALA A 107 -3.23 -7.22 -12.75
C ALA A 107 -1.90 -7.39 -11.98
N TRP A 108 -0.87 -7.97 -12.59
CA TRP A 108 0.47 -8.05 -12.02
C TRP A 108 1.08 -6.68 -11.73
N ALA A 109 0.90 -5.72 -12.66
CA ALA A 109 1.39 -4.37 -12.49
C ALA A 109 0.66 -3.65 -11.33
N LYS A 110 -0.64 -3.90 -11.13
CA LYS A 110 -1.41 -3.36 -10.01
C LYS A 110 -0.93 -3.93 -8.66
N MET A 111 -0.71 -5.24 -8.57
CA MET A 111 -0.27 -5.90 -7.33
C MET A 111 1.07 -5.38 -6.80
N ARG A 112 1.97 -4.94 -7.68
CA ARG A 112 3.33 -4.49 -7.31
C ARG A 112 3.44 -3.01 -6.96
N ARG A 113 2.34 -2.26 -7.06
CA ARG A 113 2.29 -0.82 -6.76
C ARG A 113 1.72 -0.62 -5.37
#